data_AF-A0A076JGA0-F1
#
_entry.id   AF-A0A076JGA0-F1
#
_cell.length_a   1.000
_cell.length_b   1.000
_cell.length_c   1.000
_cell.angle_alpha   90.00
_cell.angle_beta   90.00
_cell.angle_gamma   90.00
#
_symmetry.space_group_name_H-M   'P 1'
#
loop_
_entity.id
_entity.type
_entity.pdbx_description
1 polymer ?
#
loop_
_entity_poly.entity_id
_entity_poly.type
_entity_poly.pdbx_seq_one_letter_code
_entity_poly.pdbx_strand_id
1 'polypeptide(L)'
;MFLRLSRPHHHDTINILTVCYFKSIMENKNHQQENFKSTYQSLVNSARILFVEKGYQAVSIDEISGKALVTKGAFYHHFKNKKQLLSACYKQQLIMIDAYITTKTDLTNGWSALESIFEHYRDYIIDNNKNLFPYPRSDAYHWLE
;
A
#
# COMPACT_ATOMS: atom_id res chain seq x y z
N MET A 1 19.37 3.40 52.39
CA MET A 1 17.90 3.42 52.37
C MET A 1 17.49 3.78 50.95
N PHE A 2 16.86 2.83 50.24
CA PHE A 2 16.74 2.79 48.77
C PHE A 2 15.79 3.87 48.20
N LEU A 3 16.22 4.52 47.12
CA LEU A 3 15.39 5.31 46.21
C LEU A 3 14.45 4.38 45.44
N ARG A 4 13.13 4.63 45.50
CA ARG A 4 12.13 3.91 44.69
C ARG A 4 11.71 4.81 43.53
N LEU A 5 12.31 4.57 42.36
CA LEU A 5 11.83 5.07 41.08
C LEU A 5 10.54 4.31 40.72
N SER A 6 9.41 5.01 40.65
CA SER A 6 8.17 4.50 40.04
C SER A 6 8.02 5.11 38.64
N ARG A 7 7.81 4.25 37.65
CA ARG A 7 7.89 4.45 36.19
C ARG A 7 6.88 5.45 35.61
N PRO A 8 7.15 6.05 34.42
CA PRO A 8 6.15 6.77 33.64
C PRO A 8 5.37 5.80 32.73
N HIS A 9 4.04 5.91 32.69
CA HIS A 9 3.20 5.29 31.66
C HIS A 9 2.13 6.31 31.23
N HIS A 10 2.47 7.19 30.31
CA HIS A 10 1.50 7.81 29.42
C HIS A 10 1.81 7.29 28.03
N HIS A 11 0.94 6.41 27.54
CA HIS A 11 0.88 6.04 26.14
C HIS A 11 0.64 7.32 25.35
N ASP A 12 1.66 7.75 24.60
CA ASP A 12 1.55 8.81 23.62
C ASP A 12 0.43 8.45 22.66
N THR A 13 -0.55 9.33 22.61
CA THR A 13 -1.79 9.20 21.88
C THR A 13 -1.51 9.09 20.38
N ILE A 14 -1.71 7.90 19.81
CA ILE A 14 -2.05 7.78 18.40
C ILE A 14 -3.39 8.48 18.25
N ASN A 15 -3.33 9.72 17.78
CA ASN A 15 -4.47 10.60 17.63
C ASN A 15 -5.57 9.85 16.84
N ILE A 16 -6.77 9.75 17.40
CA ILE A 16 -7.95 9.16 16.72
C ILE A 16 -8.17 9.83 15.35
N LEU A 17 -7.74 11.08 15.19
CA LEU A 17 -7.72 11.76 13.90
C LEU A 17 -6.85 11.05 12.84
N THR A 18 -5.77 10.36 13.21
CA THR A 18 -4.92 9.60 12.27
C THR A 18 -5.62 8.34 11.76
N VAL A 19 -6.36 7.64 12.63
CA VAL A 19 -7.15 6.46 12.24
C VAL A 19 -8.39 6.87 11.45
N CYS A 20 -9.07 7.95 11.84
CA CYS A 20 -10.20 8.52 11.10
C CYS A 20 -9.78 9.10 9.74
N TYR A 21 -8.59 9.71 9.64
CA TYR A 21 -8.03 10.15 8.36
C TYR A 21 -7.77 8.96 7.43
N PHE A 22 -7.23 7.86 7.98
CA PHE A 22 -7.10 6.62 7.23
C PHE A 22 -8.46 6.11 6.75
N LYS A 23 -9.47 6.06 7.63
CA LYS A 23 -10.84 5.65 7.27
C LYS A 23 -11.48 6.54 6.18
N SER A 24 -11.30 7.85 6.27
CA SER A 24 -11.81 8.82 5.28
C SER A 24 -11.15 8.67 3.90
N ILE A 25 -9.88 8.26 3.85
CA ILE A 25 -9.19 7.94 2.58
C ILE A 25 -9.73 6.65 1.94
N MET A 26 -10.25 5.72 2.74
CA MET A 26 -10.69 4.39 2.28
C MET A 26 -12.18 4.32 1.87
N GLU A 27 -13.00 5.31 2.26
CA GLU A 27 -14.46 5.27 2.06
C GLU A 27 -14.95 5.59 0.63
N ASN A 28 -14.07 5.82 -0.35
CA ASN A 28 -14.51 6.08 -1.73
C ASN A 28 -14.70 4.78 -2.54
N LYS A 29 -15.89 4.19 -2.37
CA LYS A 29 -16.33 2.95 -3.02
C LYS A 29 -16.42 3.11 -4.55
N ASN A 30 -15.88 2.12 -5.26
CA ASN A 30 -16.66 1.49 -6.33
C ASN A 30 -16.25 0.02 -6.50
N HIS A 31 -17.24 -0.85 -6.25
CA HIS A 31 -17.24 -2.24 -6.66
C HIS A 31 -17.29 -2.32 -8.18
N GLN A 32 -16.35 -3.04 -8.79
CA GLN A 32 -16.56 -3.88 -9.97
C GLN A 32 -15.27 -4.68 -10.24
N GLN A 33 -15.21 -5.89 -9.70
CA GLN A 33 -14.42 -6.98 -10.27
C GLN A 33 -15.26 -7.59 -11.41
N GLU A 34 -14.74 -7.57 -12.64
CA GLU A 34 -14.64 -8.76 -13.50
C GLU A 34 -13.94 -8.44 -14.84
N ASN A 35 -12.84 -9.17 -15.10
CA ASN A 35 -12.44 -9.77 -16.38
C ASN A 35 -12.41 -8.93 -17.68
N PHE A 36 -11.39 -8.08 -17.83
CA PHE A 36 -10.42 -8.08 -18.94
C PHE A 36 -9.34 -7.05 -18.55
N LYS A 37 -8.06 -7.46 -18.52
CA LYS A 37 -6.92 -6.59 -18.12
C LYS A 37 -6.94 -5.30 -18.95
N SER A 38 -7.41 -4.20 -18.35
CA SER A 38 -7.17 -2.89 -18.94
C SER A 38 -5.66 -2.71 -19.10
N THR A 39 -5.21 -2.07 -20.18
CA THR A 39 -3.81 -1.68 -20.39
C THR A 39 -3.21 -1.06 -19.12
N TYR A 40 -4.01 -0.26 -18.41
CA TYR A 40 -3.70 0.26 -17.08
C TYR A 40 -3.35 -0.86 -16.07
N GLN A 41 -4.22 -1.85 -15.87
CA GLN A 41 -3.99 -2.93 -14.91
C GLN A 41 -2.75 -3.78 -15.27
N SER A 42 -2.51 -4.03 -16.57
CA SER A 42 -1.31 -4.73 -17.03
C SER A 42 -0.04 -3.96 -16.72
N LEU A 43 -0.03 -2.64 -16.93
CA LEU A 43 1.09 -1.77 -16.60
C LEU A 43 1.36 -1.74 -15.09
N VAL A 44 0.33 -1.57 -14.26
CA VAL A 44 0.49 -1.52 -12.79
C VAL A 44 1.01 -2.85 -12.24
N ASN A 45 0.44 -3.98 -12.68
CA ASN A 45 0.90 -5.30 -12.23
C ASN A 45 2.35 -5.60 -12.67
N SER A 46 2.70 -5.25 -13.90
CA SER A 46 4.05 -5.50 -14.43
C SER A 46 5.09 -4.63 -13.73
N ALA A 47 4.76 -3.35 -13.50
CA ALA A 47 5.61 -2.44 -12.76
C ALA A 47 5.81 -2.87 -11.31
N ARG A 48 4.75 -3.38 -10.64
CA ARG A 48 4.87 -3.95 -9.30
C ARG A 48 5.93 -5.03 -9.21
N ILE A 49 5.84 -6.02 -10.09
CA ILE A 49 6.80 -7.13 -10.11
C ILE A 49 8.22 -6.60 -10.34
N LEU A 50 8.42 -5.75 -11.35
CA LEU A 50 9.75 -5.26 -11.70
C LEU A 50 10.36 -4.37 -10.61
N PHE A 51 9.59 -3.48 -10.00
CA PHE A 51 10.11 -2.61 -8.95
C PHE A 51 10.47 -3.38 -7.68
N VAL A 52 9.78 -4.48 -7.38
CA VAL A 52 10.13 -5.36 -6.25
C VAL A 52 11.38 -6.18 -6.57
N GLU A 53 11.49 -6.72 -7.79
CA GLU A 53 12.63 -7.53 -8.22
C GLU A 53 13.93 -6.73 -8.37
N LYS A 54 13.85 -5.51 -8.90
CA LYS A 54 15.02 -4.73 -9.35
C LYS A 54 15.16 -3.36 -8.70
N GLY A 55 14.17 -2.91 -7.95
CA GLY A 55 14.11 -1.56 -7.40
C GLY A 55 13.59 -0.51 -8.39
N TYR A 56 12.94 0.52 -7.86
CA TYR A 56 12.31 1.59 -8.68
C TYR A 56 13.27 2.29 -9.64
N GLN A 57 14.48 2.61 -9.20
CA GLN A 57 15.42 3.41 -10.00
C GLN A 57 15.93 2.63 -11.22
N ALA A 58 16.21 1.33 -11.07
CA ALA A 58 16.78 0.49 -12.12
C ALA A 58 15.80 0.13 -13.25
N VAL A 59 14.50 0.19 -12.99
CA VAL A 59 13.47 -0.20 -13.96
C VAL A 59 13.11 0.96 -14.89
N SER A 60 13.12 0.70 -16.20
CA SER A 60 12.75 1.66 -17.24
C SER A 60 11.29 1.55 -17.67
N ILE A 61 10.75 2.60 -18.29
CA ILE A 61 9.40 2.58 -18.87
C ILE A 61 9.31 1.52 -19.98
N ASP A 62 10.37 1.36 -20.79
CA ASP A 62 10.41 0.39 -21.88
C ASP A 62 10.36 -1.05 -21.36
N GLU A 63 11.05 -1.33 -20.25
CA GLU A 63 11.01 -2.65 -19.62
C GLU A 63 9.63 -2.98 -19.05
N ILE A 64 8.96 -1.99 -18.44
CA ILE A 64 7.58 -2.12 -17.94
C ILE A 64 6.62 -2.36 -19.10
N SER A 65 6.68 -1.54 -20.15
CA SER A 65 5.83 -1.68 -21.34
C SER A 65 6.03 -3.05 -22.00
N GLY A 66 7.28 -3.51 -22.11
CA GLY A 66 7.61 -4.84 -22.61
C GLY A 66 7.00 -5.96 -21.77
N LYS A 67 7.16 -5.93 -20.43
CA LYS A 67 6.57 -6.93 -19.54
C LYS A 67 5.04 -6.92 -19.55
N ALA A 68 4.44 -5.74 -19.73
CA ALA A 68 3.00 -5.57 -19.82
C ALA A 68 2.41 -5.94 -21.19
N LEU A 69 3.24 -6.24 -22.19
CA LEU A 69 2.86 -6.52 -23.58
C LEU A 69 2.09 -5.35 -24.23
N VAL A 70 2.53 -4.12 -23.97
CA VAL A 70 1.93 -2.90 -24.52
C VAL A 70 2.99 -2.00 -25.13
N THR A 71 2.59 -1.10 -26.01
CA THR A 71 3.52 -0.12 -26.58
C THR A 71 3.93 0.94 -25.55
N LYS A 72 5.07 1.60 -25.79
CA LYS A 72 5.47 2.77 -25.01
C LYS A 72 4.46 3.92 -25.13
N GLY A 73 3.82 4.09 -26.28
CA GLY A 73 2.73 5.06 -26.47
C GLY A 73 1.53 4.77 -25.59
N ALA A 74 1.16 3.49 -25.44
CA ALA A 74 0.08 3.06 -24.55
C ALA A 74 0.40 3.35 -23.07
N PHE A 75 1.68 3.26 -22.66
CA PHE A 75 2.10 3.74 -21.34
C PHE A 75 1.77 5.22 -21.17
N TYR A 76 2.22 6.07 -22.10
CA TYR A 76 2.06 7.52 -21.98
C TYR A 76 0.61 7.99 -22.08
N HIS A 77 -0.27 7.18 -22.67
CA HIS A 77 -1.71 7.41 -22.64
C HIS A 77 -2.30 7.29 -21.22
N HIS A 78 -1.77 6.39 -20.38
CA HIS A 78 -2.27 6.17 -19.02
C HIS A 78 -1.46 6.91 -17.94
N PHE A 79 -0.16 7.06 -18.14
CA PHE A 79 0.75 7.62 -17.16
C PHE A 79 1.70 8.64 -17.80
N LYS A 80 1.71 9.86 -17.26
CA LYS A 80 2.62 10.93 -17.70
C LYS A 80 4.09 10.57 -17.45
N ASN A 81 4.37 9.80 -16.39
CA ASN A 81 5.72 9.42 -16.00
C ASN A 81 5.73 8.17 -15.09
N LYS A 82 6.94 7.62 -14.86
CA LYS A 82 7.18 6.44 -14.01
C LYS A 82 6.73 6.64 -12.55
N LYS A 83 6.78 7.89 -12.04
CA LYS A 83 6.34 8.26 -10.70
C LYS A 83 4.82 8.14 -10.53
N GLN A 84 4.03 8.58 -11.51
CA GLN A 84 2.57 8.42 -11.48
C GLN A 84 2.16 6.94 -11.49
N LEU A 85 2.88 6.10 -12.23
CA LEU A 85 2.69 4.65 -12.22
C LEU A 85 3.05 4.05 -10.85
N LEU A 86 4.14 4.50 -10.22
CA LEU A 86 4.50 4.07 -8.86
C LEU A 86 3.39 4.41 -7.86
N SER A 87 2.81 5.61 -7.93
CA SER A 87 1.65 5.99 -7.10
C SER A 87 0.45 5.08 -7.33
N ALA A 88 0.18 4.67 -8.57
CA ALA A 88 -0.87 3.70 -8.88
C ALA A 88 -0.59 2.31 -8.28
N CYS A 89 0.67 1.87 -8.29
CA CYS A 89 1.08 0.63 -7.64
C CYS A 89 0.80 0.65 -6.14
N TYR A 90 1.15 1.75 -5.45
CA TYR A 90 0.84 1.91 -4.02
C TYR A 90 -0.65 1.91 -3.73
N LYS A 91 -1.44 2.64 -4.53
CA LYS A 91 -2.91 2.65 -4.40
C LYS A 91 -3.49 1.25 -4.55
N GLN A 92 -3.05 0.48 -5.54
CA GLN A 92 -3.51 -0.90 -5.72
C GLN A 92 -3.12 -1.78 -4.54
N GLN A 93 -1.90 -1.65 -4.01
CA GLN A 93 -1.46 -2.41 -2.84
C GLN A 93 -2.32 -2.10 -1.60
N LEU A 94 -2.62 -0.82 -1.36
CA LEU A 94 -3.51 -0.42 -0.26
C LEU A 94 -4.91 -1.02 -0.39
N ILE A 95 -5.48 -1.02 -1.60
CA ILE A 95 -6.78 -1.67 -1.87
C ILE A 95 -6.73 -3.18 -1.59
N MET A 96 -5.64 -3.85 -1.96
CA MET A 96 -5.48 -5.29 -1.71
C MET A 96 -5.36 -5.61 -0.22
N ILE A 97 -4.60 -4.79 0.51
CA ILE A 97 -4.46 -4.89 1.97
C ILE A 97 -5.81 -4.69 2.66
N ASP A 98 -6.55 -3.67 2.26
CA ASP A 98 -7.85 -3.33 2.83
C ASP A 98 -8.89 -4.43 2.64
N ALA A 99 -8.96 -4.97 1.42
CA ALA A 99 -9.82 -6.11 1.11
C ALA A 99 -9.47 -7.33 1.98
N TYR A 100 -8.18 -7.58 2.23
CA TYR A 100 -7.74 -8.69 3.08
C TYR A 100 -8.09 -8.46 4.56
N ILE A 101 -7.86 -7.26 5.08
CA ILE A 101 -8.11 -6.95 6.50
C ILE A 101 -9.62 -6.91 6.78
N THR A 102 -10.40 -6.27 5.92
CA THR A 102 -11.85 -6.10 6.13
C THR A 102 -12.59 -7.43 6.12
N THR A 103 -12.13 -8.42 5.36
CA THR A 103 -12.76 -9.75 5.32
C THR A 103 -12.54 -10.58 6.58
N LYS A 104 -11.56 -10.21 7.42
CA LYS A 104 -11.16 -10.98 8.61
C LYS A 104 -11.34 -10.23 9.94
N THR A 105 -11.77 -8.97 9.89
CA THR A 105 -11.89 -8.14 11.09
C THR A 105 -13.31 -8.15 11.63
N ASP A 106 -13.46 -8.57 12.89
CA ASP A 106 -14.68 -8.36 13.65
C ASP A 106 -14.68 -6.93 14.24
N LEU A 107 -15.69 -6.14 13.86
CA LEU A 107 -15.84 -4.73 14.25
C LEU A 107 -16.73 -4.53 15.48
N THR A 108 -17.10 -5.60 16.19
CA THR A 108 -18.03 -5.53 17.34
C THR A 108 -17.50 -4.74 18.54
N ASN A 109 -16.19 -4.69 18.76
CA ASN A 109 -15.59 -3.80 19.76
C ASN A 109 -14.33 -3.10 19.23
N GLY A 110 -14.13 -1.84 19.61
CA GLY A 110 -13.09 -1.00 19.01
C GLY A 110 -11.65 -1.45 19.27
N TRP A 111 -11.38 -2.08 20.42
CA TRP A 111 -10.04 -2.54 20.77
C TRP A 111 -9.67 -3.86 20.09
N SER A 112 -10.54 -4.87 20.13
CA SER A 112 -10.33 -6.13 19.41
C SER A 112 -10.34 -5.94 17.90
N ALA A 113 -11.11 -4.97 17.39
CA ALA A 113 -11.04 -4.60 15.98
C ALA A 113 -9.64 -4.07 15.63
N LEU A 114 -9.06 -3.20 16.48
CA LEU A 114 -7.69 -2.73 16.28
C LEU A 114 -6.68 -3.87 16.37
N GLU A 115 -6.77 -4.73 17.39
CA GLU A 115 -5.90 -5.90 17.53
C GLU A 115 -5.99 -6.80 16.28
N SER A 116 -7.19 -7.13 15.84
CA SER A 116 -7.44 -7.91 14.62
C SER A 116 -6.85 -7.22 13.39
N ILE A 117 -7.02 -5.90 13.21
CA ILE A 117 -6.42 -5.18 12.08
C ILE A 117 -4.90 -5.31 12.10
N PHE A 118 -4.27 -5.11 13.27
CA PHE A 118 -2.82 -5.23 13.39
C PHE A 118 -2.32 -6.65 13.11
N GLU A 119 -3.01 -7.66 13.64
CA GLU A 119 -2.67 -9.07 13.40
C GLU A 119 -2.79 -9.42 11.93
N HIS A 120 -3.91 -9.11 11.29
CA HIS A 120 -4.12 -9.41 9.88
C HIS A 120 -3.19 -8.62 8.96
N TYR A 121 -2.88 -7.36 9.30
CA TYR A 121 -1.92 -6.57 8.54
C TYR A 121 -0.51 -7.16 8.64
N ARG A 122 -0.09 -7.56 9.85
CA ARG A 122 1.20 -8.24 10.08
C ARG A 122 1.27 -9.54 9.29
N ASP A 123 0.24 -10.38 9.38
CA ASP A 123 0.21 -11.68 8.72
C ASP A 123 0.24 -11.51 7.18
N TYR A 124 -0.53 -10.54 6.66
CA TYR A 124 -0.48 -10.18 5.24
C TYR A 124 0.92 -9.77 4.79
N ILE A 125 1.62 -8.96 5.59
CA ILE A 125 3.00 -8.55 5.30
C ILE A 125 3.93 -9.76 5.30
N ILE A 126 3.84 -10.63 6.30
CA ILE A 126 4.71 -11.81 6.41
C ILE A 126 4.50 -12.72 5.19
N ASP A 127 3.25 -13.00 4.85
CA ASP A 127 2.88 -13.90 3.76
C ASP A 127 3.22 -13.34 2.38
N ASN A 128 3.22 -12.01 2.24
CA ASN A 128 3.43 -11.33 0.95
C ASN A 128 4.72 -10.51 0.89
N ASN A 129 5.66 -10.66 1.83
CA ASN A 129 6.81 -9.76 1.98
C ASN A 129 7.66 -9.60 0.70
N LYS A 130 7.76 -10.65 -0.12
CA LYS A 130 8.47 -10.66 -1.41
C LYS A 130 7.70 -10.01 -2.56
N ASN A 131 6.44 -9.62 -2.35
CA ASN A 131 5.54 -9.04 -3.35
C ASN A 131 5.06 -7.64 -2.98
N LEU A 132 5.42 -7.14 -1.81
CA LEU A 132 5.01 -5.83 -1.33
C LEU A 132 6.05 -4.78 -1.69
N PHE A 133 5.57 -3.64 -2.16
CA PHE A 133 6.38 -2.44 -2.13
C PHE A 133 6.65 -2.07 -0.68
N PRO A 134 7.93 -1.89 -0.30
CA PRO A 134 8.23 -1.24 0.96
C PRO A 134 7.65 0.17 0.89
N TYR A 135 6.80 0.50 1.86
CA TYR A 135 6.29 1.86 1.96
C TYR A 135 7.50 2.79 2.15
N PRO A 136 7.62 3.88 1.38
CA PRO A 136 8.69 4.83 1.59
C PRO A 136 8.56 5.32 3.03
N ARG A 137 9.67 5.34 3.79
CA ARG A 137 9.66 6.06 5.08
C ARG A 137 9.22 7.50 4.84
N SER A 138 8.77 8.18 5.88
CA SER A 138 8.25 9.54 5.77
C SER A 138 9.25 10.56 5.19
N ASP A 139 10.54 10.27 5.34
CA ASP A 139 11.67 11.00 4.75
C ASP A 139 11.94 10.62 3.28
N ALA A 140 11.26 9.65 2.71
CA ALA A 140 11.40 9.24 1.31
C ALA A 140 10.27 9.79 0.42
N TYR A 141 9.38 10.64 0.93
CA TYR A 141 8.32 11.26 0.10
C TYR A 141 8.79 12.41 -0.78
N HIS A 142 10.08 12.76 -0.79
CA HIS A 142 10.65 13.74 -1.72
C HIS A 142 10.37 13.37 -3.20
N TRP A 143 10.12 12.09 -3.47
CA TRP A 143 9.71 11.61 -4.79
C TRP A 143 8.23 11.82 -5.10
N LEU A 144 7.40 12.41 -4.23
CA LEU A 144 5.97 12.67 -4.45
C LEU A 144 5.63 14.14 -4.80
N GLU A 145 6.58 15.07 -4.64
CA GLU A 145 6.53 16.46 -5.14
C GLU A 145 7.00 16.57 -6.60
#